data_AF-A0AAU2M2D6-F1
#
_entry.id   AF-A0AAU2M2D6-F1
#
_cell.length_a   1.000
_cell.length_b   1.000
_cell.length_c   1.000
_cell.angle_alpha   90.00
_cell.angle_beta   90.00
_cell.angle_gamma   90.00
#
_symmetry.space_group_name_H-M   'P 1'
#
loop_
_entity.id
_entity.type
_entity.pdbx_description
1 polymer ?
#
loop_
_entity_poly.entity_id
_entity_poly.type
_entity_poly.pdbx_seq_one_letter_code
_entity_poly.pdbx_strand_id
1 'polypeptide(L)'
;MDHSGWFAGYAQRRYGGADPHAARAWELLRTGPHSTPSGPWSESQDSLFTARPGLTVGTSANWSPSAMRYDASTVRQALPELLQVAPWLRKSDAYRFDVVDVARQALANRSRTLLPQIKAAYEGKDLALFRQRAGEWKRDLALLDRLPATDRRFMPGPWLEDVRAWGSTDAERSAAEFDARSIHTTWGHRSGSESGGLRDYANREWPGLIRDFCAARWTLCLGSLDTALATGRPPAAIDWF
;
A
#
# COMPACT_ATOMS: atom_id res chain seq x y z
N MET A 1 -3.61 17.64 27.11
CA MET A 1 -2.51 18.14 26.25
C MET A 1 -3.16 18.76 25.03
N ASP A 2 -2.70 19.94 24.58
CA ASP A 2 -3.16 20.49 23.30
C ASP A 2 -2.52 19.69 22.16
N HIS A 3 -3.27 18.71 21.62
CA HIS A 3 -2.75 17.85 20.56
C HIS A 3 -2.58 18.62 19.25
N SER A 4 -3.42 19.63 18.96
CA SER A 4 -3.31 20.39 17.72
C SER A 4 -2.05 21.25 17.73
N GLY A 5 -1.82 22.00 18.82
CA GLY A 5 -0.59 22.77 19.01
C GLY A 5 0.67 21.89 19.04
N TRP A 6 0.59 20.68 19.62
CA TRP A 6 1.70 19.74 19.59
C TRP A 6 2.06 19.29 18.17
N PHE A 7 1.07 18.94 17.34
CA PHE A 7 1.27 18.49 15.96
C PHE A 7 1.81 19.63 15.06
N ALA A 8 1.32 20.87 15.24
CA ALA A 8 1.86 22.03 14.56
C ALA A 8 3.33 22.29 14.95
N GLY A 9 3.65 22.24 16.24
CA GLY A 9 5.02 22.38 16.72
C GLY A 9 5.94 21.23 16.27
N TYR A 10 5.40 20.01 16.17
CA TYR A 10 6.11 18.86 15.61
C TYR A 10 6.50 19.09 14.16
N ALA A 11 5.55 19.50 13.31
CA ALA A 11 5.79 19.80 11.90
C ALA A 11 6.88 20.87 11.73
N GLN A 12 6.79 21.94 12.53
CA GLN A 12 7.78 23.02 12.53
C GLN A 12 9.20 22.52 12.81
N ARG A 13 9.39 21.76 13.91
CA ARG A 13 10.71 21.22 14.27
C ARG A 13 11.21 20.20 13.24
N ARG A 14 10.31 19.39 12.69
CA ARG A 14 10.62 18.36 11.71
C ARG A 14 11.07 18.91 10.37
N TYR A 15 10.47 20.00 9.89
CA TYR A 15 10.80 20.61 8.60
C TYR A 15 11.82 21.75 8.70
N GLY A 16 12.10 22.23 9.90
CA GLY A 16 13.09 23.27 10.18
C GLY A 16 12.54 24.70 10.17
N GLY A 17 11.22 24.88 10.20
CA GLY A 17 10.58 26.19 10.26
C GLY A 17 9.05 26.11 10.28
N ALA A 18 8.42 27.18 10.76
CA ALA A 18 6.96 27.26 10.82
C ALA A 18 6.39 27.47 9.43
N ASP A 19 5.33 26.73 9.11
CA ASP A 19 4.62 26.83 7.84
C ASP A 19 3.14 26.49 8.04
N PRO A 20 2.20 27.34 7.59
CA PRO A 20 0.77 27.13 7.82
C PRO A 20 0.23 25.90 7.08
N HIS A 21 0.77 25.58 5.90
CA HIS A 21 0.37 24.38 5.15
C HIS A 21 0.90 23.11 5.81
N ALA A 22 2.13 23.13 6.35
CA ALA A 22 2.66 22.03 7.15
C ALA A 22 1.79 21.79 8.39
N ALA A 23 1.46 22.84 9.14
CA ALA A 23 0.60 22.74 10.31
C ALA A 23 -0.79 22.19 9.96
N ARG A 24 -1.38 22.66 8.86
CA ARG A 24 -2.68 22.18 8.36
C ARG A 24 -2.64 20.71 7.94
N ALA A 25 -1.61 20.29 7.21
CA ALA A 25 -1.42 18.89 6.81
C ALA A 25 -1.34 17.98 8.04
N TRP A 26 -0.54 18.34 9.04
CA TRP A 26 -0.38 17.54 10.25
C TRP A 26 -1.62 17.52 11.13
N GLU A 27 -2.43 18.58 11.15
CA GLU A 27 -3.75 18.58 11.80
C GLU A 27 -4.72 17.61 11.09
N LEU A 28 -4.73 17.58 9.76
CA LEU A 28 -5.53 16.61 9.00
C LEU A 28 -5.08 15.17 9.29
N LEU A 29 -3.77 14.89 9.29
CA LEU A 29 -3.22 13.57 9.64
C LEU A 29 -3.51 13.19 11.09
N ARG A 30 -3.49 14.18 12.00
CA ARG A 30 -3.86 14.00 13.42
C ARG A 30 -5.27 13.46 13.54
N THR A 31 -6.24 14.10 12.89
CA THR A 31 -7.67 13.72 12.98
C THR A 31 -8.02 12.43 12.23
N GLY A 32 -7.17 11.99 11.30
CA GLY A 32 -7.33 10.75 10.55
C GLY A 32 -6.47 9.60 11.11
N PRO A 33 -5.39 9.21 10.41
CA PRO A 33 -4.60 8.02 10.75
C PRO A 33 -4.04 8.01 12.18
N HIS A 34 -3.72 9.18 12.75
CA HIS A 34 -3.19 9.27 14.13
C HIS A 34 -4.26 9.36 15.22
N SER A 35 -5.56 9.32 14.87
CA SER A 35 -6.68 9.25 15.81
C SER A 35 -7.57 8.04 15.54
N THR A 36 -6.98 6.95 15.04
CA THR A 36 -7.73 5.71 14.79
C THR A 36 -8.20 5.09 16.12
N PRO A 37 -9.48 4.70 16.23
CA PRO A 37 -9.98 4.06 17.45
C PRO A 37 -9.24 2.75 17.75
N SER A 38 -9.11 2.42 19.03
CA SER A 38 -8.68 1.08 19.45
C SER A 38 -9.60 0.01 18.87
N GLY A 39 -9.05 -1.16 18.56
CA GLY A 39 -9.79 -2.29 18.01
C GLY A 39 -9.01 -3.59 18.17
N PRO A 40 -9.60 -4.74 17.79
CA PRO A 40 -8.99 -6.06 17.96
C PRO A 40 -7.87 -6.36 16.95
N TRP A 41 -7.52 -5.39 16.10
CA TRP A 41 -6.57 -5.56 15.00
C TRP A 41 -5.14 -5.39 15.49
N SER A 42 -4.26 -6.30 15.07
CA SER A 42 -2.83 -6.25 15.36
C SER A 42 -2.03 -5.38 14.37
N GLU A 43 -2.71 -4.83 13.35
CA GLU A 43 -2.08 -4.14 12.23
C GLU A 43 -2.70 -2.76 11.97
N SER A 44 -1.92 -1.90 11.30
CA SER A 44 -2.43 -0.66 10.72
C SER A 44 -3.47 -0.95 9.65
N GLN A 45 -4.21 0.08 9.23
CA GLN A 45 -5.03 -0.08 8.03
C GLN A 45 -4.14 -0.37 6.82
N ASP A 46 -4.39 -1.51 6.17
CA ASP A 46 -3.63 -1.98 5.02
C ASP A 46 -4.12 -1.39 3.69
N SER A 47 -3.43 -1.81 2.63
CA SER A 47 -3.67 -1.47 1.24
C SER A 47 -4.29 -2.67 0.52
N LEU A 48 -5.43 -2.51 -0.15
CA LEU A 48 -5.99 -3.62 -0.95
C LEU A 48 -5.15 -3.91 -2.21
N PHE A 49 -4.21 -3.03 -2.55
CA PHE A 49 -3.21 -3.31 -3.58
C PHE A 49 -2.28 -4.45 -3.21
N THR A 50 -1.93 -4.62 -1.93
CA THR A 50 -1.05 -5.70 -1.44
C THR A 50 -1.80 -6.98 -1.12
N ALA A 51 -3.14 -6.94 -1.10
CA ALA A 51 -3.97 -8.10 -0.86
C ALA A 51 -3.91 -9.12 -2.01
N ARG A 52 -4.13 -10.39 -1.67
CA ARG A 52 -4.49 -11.42 -2.65
C ARG A 52 -5.74 -10.95 -3.43
N PRO A 53 -5.67 -10.88 -4.78
CA PRO A 53 -6.75 -10.29 -5.55
C PRO A 53 -8.10 -11.00 -5.42
N GLY A 54 -9.15 -10.20 -5.30
CA GLY A 54 -10.54 -10.63 -5.34
C GLY A 54 -11.46 -9.43 -5.25
N LEU A 55 -12.62 -9.46 -5.92
CA LEU A 55 -13.55 -8.32 -5.91
C LEU A 55 -14.16 -8.04 -4.52
N THR A 56 -14.13 -9.03 -3.63
CA THR A 56 -14.67 -8.97 -2.27
C THR A 56 -13.59 -8.92 -1.20
N VAL A 57 -12.31 -8.78 -1.57
CA VAL A 57 -11.22 -8.74 -0.59
C VAL A 57 -11.31 -7.47 0.27
N GLY A 58 -11.25 -7.65 1.59
CA GLY A 58 -11.35 -6.55 2.56
C GLY A 58 -10.06 -6.31 3.36
N THR A 59 -9.11 -7.23 3.29
CA THR A 59 -7.82 -7.20 3.99
C THR A 59 -6.70 -7.76 3.12
N SER A 60 -5.48 -7.29 3.34
CA SER A 60 -4.25 -7.87 2.79
C SER A 60 -3.77 -9.04 3.63
N ALA A 61 -3.74 -8.90 4.96
CA ALA A 61 -3.43 -9.99 5.87
C ALA A 61 -4.66 -10.39 6.69
N ASN A 62 -4.63 -11.56 7.31
CA ASN A 62 -5.80 -12.10 8.02
C ASN A 62 -6.18 -11.31 9.27
N TRP A 63 -5.24 -10.58 9.88
CA TRP A 63 -5.47 -9.81 11.11
C TRP A 63 -5.52 -8.29 10.87
N SER A 64 -5.48 -7.88 9.60
CA SER A 64 -5.64 -6.49 9.24
C SER A 64 -7.09 -6.03 9.38
N PRO A 65 -7.34 -4.73 9.58
CA PRO A 65 -8.69 -4.18 9.57
C PRO A 65 -9.43 -4.42 8.25
N SER A 66 -10.65 -4.95 8.29
CA SER A 66 -11.46 -5.22 7.09
C SER A 66 -12.09 -3.97 6.47
N ALA A 67 -12.10 -2.85 7.19
CA ALA A 67 -12.73 -1.60 6.78
C ALA A 67 -11.81 -0.40 7.01
N MET A 68 -12.15 0.70 6.34
CA MET A 68 -11.51 2.01 6.52
C MET A 68 -11.63 2.45 8.00
N ARG A 69 -10.51 2.79 8.65
CA ARG A 69 -10.46 3.09 10.10
C ARG A 69 -10.55 4.57 10.46
N TYR A 70 -10.53 5.43 9.45
CA TYR A 70 -10.62 6.88 9.57
C TYR A 70 -11.20 7.44 8.27
N ASP A 71 -11.67 8.70 8.27
CA ASP A 71 -12.10 9.35 7.04
C ASP A 71 -10.91 9.57 6.09
N ALA A 72 -10.90 8.85 4.96
CA ALA A 72 -9.88 8.95 3.91
C ALA A 72 -9.72 10.38 3.36
N SER A 73 -10.74 11.23 3.51
CA SER A 73 -10.68 12.63 3.08
C SER A 73 -9.59 13.42 3.81
N THR A 74 -9.25 13.05 5.05
CA THR A 74 -8.20 13.73 5.83
C THR A 74 -6.83 13.59 5.17
N VAL A 75 -6.43 12.37 4.78
CA VAL A 75 -5.19 12.10 4.04
C VAL A 75 -5.24 12.72 2.64
N ARG A 76 -6.39 12.62 1.96
CA ARG A 76 -6.60 13.23 0.62
C ARG A 76 -6.42 14.75 0.64
N GLN A 77 -6.79 15.41 1.73
CA GLN A 77 -6.62 16.86 1.93
C GLN A 77 -5.22 17.20 2.45
N ALA A 78 -4.60 16.35 3.27
CA ALA A 78 -3.28 16.59 3.82
C ALA A 78 -2.19 16.60 2.74
N LEU A 79 -2.31 15.75 1.71
CA LEU A 79 -1.31 15.69 0.65
C LEU A 79 -1.16 17.04 -0.13
N PRO A 80 -2.23 17.66 -0.65
CA PRO A 80 -2.15 19.00 -1.25
C PRO A 80 -1.58 20.07 -0.31
N GLU A 81 -1.83 19.99 1.00
CA GLU A 81 -1.24 20.89 1.98
C GLU A 81 0.29 20.69 2.07
N LEU A 82 0.76 19.44 2.16
CA LEU A 82 2.21 19.16 2.11
C LEU A 82 2.86 19.72 0.84
N LEU A 83 2.20 19.58 -0.31
CA LEU A 83 2.69 20.11 -1.59
C LEU A 83 2.72 21.65 -1.66
N GLN A 84 2.10 22.35 -0.71
CA GLN A 84 2.10 23.82 -0.61
C GLN A 84 3.11 24.37 0.42
N VAL A 85 3.71 23.53 1.25
CA VAL A 85 4.77 23.93 2.22
C VAL A 85 5.85 24.77 1.54
N ALA A 86 6.41 25.79 2.18
CA ALA A 86 7.38 26.68 1.52
C ALA A 86 8.56 25.90 0.87
N PRO A 87 8.98 26.21 -0.38
CA PRO A 87 10.00 25.43 -1.10
C PRO A 87 11.32 25.23 -0.35
N TRP A 88 11.73 26.19 0.50
CA TRP A 88 12.95 26.10 1.28
C TRP A 88 12.87 25.07 2.43
N LEU A 89 11.67 24.77 2.95
CA LEU A 89 11.42 23.73 3.95
C LEU A 89 11.34 22.32 3.35
N ARG A 90 11.06 22.21 2.04
CA ARG A 90 10.96 20.94 1.32
C ARG A 90 12.30 20.21 1.12
N LYS A 91 13.41 20.88 1.45
CA LYS A 91 14.77 20.33 1.30
C LYS A 91 15.13 19.34 2.41
N SER A 92 14.37 19.30 3.51
CA SER A 92 14.64 18.37 4.60
C SER A 92 14.32 16.92 4.22
N ASP A 93 15.14 15.98 4.66
CA ASP A 93 14.88 14.54 4.47
C ASP A 93 13.58 14.10 5.13
N ALA A 94 13.18 14.78 6.21
CA ALA A 94 11.95 14.51 6.92
C ALA A 94 10.71 14.92 6.09
N TYR A 95 10.74 16.10 5.45
CA TYR A 95 9.67 16.49 4.52
C TYR A 95 9.56 15.52 3.34
N ARG A 96 10.70 15.16 2.73
CA ARG A 96 10.73 14.22 1.59
C ARG A 96 10.14 12.86 1.96
N PHE A 97 10.41 12.39 3.17
CA PHE A 97 9.79 11.17 3.69
C PHE A 97 8.27 11.31 3.78
N ASP A 98 7.80 12.34 4.49
CA ASP A 98 6.38 12.47 4.83
C ASP A 98 5.52 12.68 3.59
N VAL A 99 5.99 13.44 2.59
CA VAL A 99 5.22 13.63 1.36
C VAL A 99 5.08 12.32 0.58
N VAL A 100 6.12 11.49 0.56
CA VAL A 100 6.06 10.14 -0.03
C VAL A 100 5.12 9.25 0.79
N ASP A 101 5.23 9.28 2.11
CA ASP A 101 4.47 8.44 3.02
C ASP A 101 2.96 8.74 2.98
N VAL A 102 2.60 10.01 2.96
CA VAL A 102 1.21 10.48 2.86
C VAL A 102 0.64 10.23 1.47
N ALA A 103 1.42 10.41 0.40
CA ALA A 103 0.97 10.09 -0.96
C ALA A 103 0.76 8.59 -1.17
N ARG A 104 1.65 7.75 -0.62
CA ARG A 104 1.50 6.29 -0.53
C ARG A 104 0.20 5.92 0.19
N GLN A 105 -0.05 6.51 1.36
CA GLN A 105 -1.27 6.27 2.12
C GLN A 105 -2.54 6.75 1.38
N ALA A 106 -2.47 7.84 0.62
CA ALA A 106 -3.59 8.29 -0.20
C ALA A 106 -3.97 7.26 -1.29
N LEU A 107 -2.98 6.61 -1.90
CA LEU A 107 -3.20 5.50 -2.84
C LEU A 107 -3.79 4.28 -2.13
N ALA A 108 -3.22 3.88 -0.98
CA ALA A 108 -3.76 2.79 -0.18
C ALA A 108 -5.24 3.01 0.18
N ASN A 109 -5.62 4.23 0.57
CA ASN A 109 -7.00 4.60 0.84
C ASN A 109 -7.87 4.53 -0.43
N ARG A 110 -7.34 4.99 -1.56
CA ARG A 110 -8.04 4.94 -2.85
C ARG A 110 -8.36 3.50 -3.26
N SER A 111 -7.49 2.53 -2.97
CA SER A 111 -7.76 1.11 -3.24
C SER A 111 -9.09 0.64 -2.62
N ARG A 112 -9.37 1.06 -1.38
CA ARG A 112 -10.60 0.73 -0.64
C ARG A 112 -11.86 1.40 -1.20
N THR A 113 -11.71 2.50 -1.95
CA THR A 113 -12.82 3.18 -2.64
C THR A 113 -13.01 2.73 -4.08
N LEU A 114 -11.93 2.30 -4.75
CA LEU A 114 -11.94 1.94 -6.17
C LEU A 114 -12.35 0.48 -6.39
N LEU A 115 -11.93 -0.46 -5.51
CA LEU A 115 -12.29 -1.87 -5.65
C LEU A 115 -13.81 -2.11 -5.64
N PRO A 116 -14.62 -1.48 -4.76
CA PRO A 116 -16.08 -1.61 -4.82
C PRO A 116 -16.68 -1.12 -6.15
N GLN A 117 -16.07 -0.12 -6.80
CA GLN A 117 -16.53 0.37 -8.11
C GLN A 117 -16.19 -0.62 -9.22
N ILE A 118 -15.02 -1.25 -9.17
CA ILE A 118 -14.64 -2.34 -10.10
C ILE A 118 -15.63 -3.51 -9.94
N LYS A 119 -15.92 -3.89 -8.69
CA LYS A 119 -16.90 -4.93 -8.37
C LYS A 119 -18.28 -4.60 -8.94
N ALA A 120 -18.78 -3.39 -8.69
CA ALA A 120 -20.08 -2.96 -9.19
C ALA A 120 -20.16 -2.99 -10.73
N ALA A 121 -19.10 -2.56 -11.43
CA ALA A 121 -19.04 -2.63 -12.89
C ALA A 121 -19.04 -4.08 -13.40
N TYR A 122 -18.29 -4.97 -12.74
CA TYR A 122 -18.26 -6.39 -13.09
C TYR A 122 -19.62 -7.07 -12.89
N GLU A 123 -20.26 -6.85 -11.74
CA GLU A 123 -21.58 -7.44 -11.41
C GLU A 123 -22.71 -6.86 -12.26
N GLY A 124 -22.64 -5.57 -12.58
CA GLY A 124 -23.54 -4.91 -13.54
C GLY A 124 -23.31 -5.32 -14.99
N LYS A 125 -22.31 -6.17 -15.25
CA LYS A 125 -21.87 -6.61 -16.58
C LYS A 125 -21.48 -5.46 -17.52
N ASP A 126 -21.03 -4.34 -16.96
CA ASP A 126 -20.58 -3.18 -17.74
C ASP A 126 -19.10 -3.33 -18.08
N LEU A 127 -18.82 -3.92 -19.25
CA LEU A 127 -17.46 -4.19 -19.72
C LEU A 127 -16.65 -2.90 -19.91
N ALA A 128 -17.27 -1.81 -20.37
CA ALA A 128 -16.57 -0.56 -20.62
C ALA A 128 -16.14 0.10 -19.30
N LEU A 129 -17.07 0.20 -18.34
CA LEU A 129 -16.78 0.74 -17.02
C LEU A 129 -15.81 -0.15 -16.24
N PHE A 130 -15.93 -1.48 -16.35
CA PHE A 130 -15.01 -2.43 -15.74
C PHE A 130 -13.57 -2.19 -16.25
N ARG A 131 -13.38 -2.12 -17.57
CA ARG A 131 -12.07 -1.85 -18.18
C ARG A 131 -11.50 -0.50 -17.76
N GLN A 132 -12.34 0.53 -17.70
CA GLN A 132 -11.93 1.85 -17.23
C GLN A 132 -11.41 1.80 -15.79
N ARG A 133 -12.18 1.22 -14.86
CA ARG A 133 -11.83 1.15 -13.43
C ARG A 133 -10.66 0.19 -13.17
N ALA A 134 -10.57 -0.93 -13.88
CA ALA A 134 -9.41 -1.81 -13.86
C ALA A 134 -8.14 -1.11 -14.39
N GLY A 135 -8.28 -0.25 -15.40
CA GLY A 135 -7.20 0.60 -15.89
C GLY A 135 -6.74 1.63 -14.85
N GLU A 136 -7.66 2.25 -14.12
CA GLU A 136 -7.34 3.12 -12.97
C GLU A 136 -6.58 2.35 -11.89
N TRP A 137 -7.03 1.15 -11.52
CA TRP A 137 -6.38 0.29 -10.54
C TRP A 137 -4.92 -0.02 -10.91
N LYS A 138 -4.68 -0.39 -12.17
CA LYS A 138 -3.34 -0.68 -12.69
C LYS A 138 -2.45 0.56 -12.70
N ARG A 139 -3.00 1.74 -13.02
CA ARG A 139 -2.25 3.01 -12.95
C ARG A 139 -1.89 3.38 -11.51
N ASP A 140 -2.81 3.18 -10.57
CA ASP A 140 -2.56 3.45 -9.15
C ASP A 140 -1.50 2.51 -8.59
N LEU A 141 -1.51 1.21 -8.94
CA LEU A 141 -0.44 0.26 -8.63
C LEU A 141 0.92 0.69 -9.20
N ALA A 142 0.95 1.11 -10.47
CA ALA A 142 2.18 1.59 -11.10
C ALA A 142 2.70 2.89 -10.44
N LEU A 143 1.80 3.74 -9.94
CA LEU A 143 2.17 4.92 -9.17
C LEU A 143 2.68 4.54 -7.77
N LEU A 144 2.04 3.58 -7.11
CA LEU A 144 2.45 3.05 -5.81
C LEU A 144 3.83 2.35 -5.86
N ASP A 145 4.24 1.83 -7.02
CA ASP A 145 5.60 1.32 -7.22
C ASP A 145 6.63 2.47 -7.40
N ARG A 146 6.32 3.45 -8.25
CA ARG A 146 7.26 4.54 -8.58
C ARG A 146 7.44 5.57 -7.47
N LEU A 147 6.39 5.88 -6.73
CA LEU A 147 6.40 6.97 -5.76
C LEU A 147 7.34 6.66 -4.57
N PRO A 148 7.25 5.51 -3.87
CA PRO A 148 8.19 5.15 -2.82
C PRO A 148 9.63 4.98 -3.34
N ALA A 149 9.80 4.66 -4.63
CA ALA A 149 11.12 4.60 -5.28
C ALA A 149 11.83 5.96 -5.40
N THR A 150 11.22 7.05 -4.93
CA THR A 150 11.87 8.36 -4.84
C THR A 150 12.65 8.56 -3.54
N ASP A 151 12.58 7.60 -2.61
CA ASP A 151 13.21 7.66 -1.31
C ASP A 151 13.81 6.31 -0.90
N ARG A 152 15.12 6.32 -0.60
CA ARG A 152 15.91 5.11 -0.31
C ARG A 152 15.35 4.30 0.87
N ARG A 153 14.61 4.92 1.78
CA ARG A 153 14.02 4.25 2.96
C ARG A 153 12.92 3.24 2.59
N PHE A 154 12.35 3.32 1.40
CA PHE A 154 11.35 2.36 0.91
C PHE A 154 11.94 1.32 -0.04
N MET A 155 13.24 1.41 -0.38
CA MET A 155 13.86 0.52 -1.36
C MET A 155 14.42 -0.75 -0.68
N PRO A 156 13.92 -1.95 -1.01
CA PRO A 156 14.39 -3.18 -0.39
C PRO A 156 15.73 -3.69 -0.96
N GLY A 157 16.17 -3.17 -2.11
CA GLY A 157 17.38 -3.64 -2.80
C GLY A 157 18.62 -3.73 -1.90
N PRO A 158 19.04 -2.64 -1.23
CA PRO A 158 20.18 -2.68 -0.33
C PRO A 158 20.03 -3.71 0.80
N TRP A 159 18.82 -3.84 1.36
CA TRP A 159 18.56 -4.84 2.40
C TRP A 159 18.65 -6.27 1.86
N LEU A 160 18.15 -6.54 0.65
CA LEU A 160 18.27 -7.85 0.00
C LEU A 160 19.74 -8.18 -0.34
N GLU A 161 20.54 -7.19 -0.73
CA GLU A 161 21.99 -7.36 -0.92
C GLU A 161 22.70 -7.71 0.39
N ASP A 162 22.35 -7.03 1.49
CA ASP A 162 22.87 -7.33 2.83
C ASP A 162 22.51 -8.76 3.27
N VAL A 163 21.27 -9.19 3.05
CA VAL A 163 20.83 -10.56 3.38
C VAL A 163 21.62 -11.61 2.58
N ARG A 164 21.86 -11.37 1.30
CA ARG A 164 22.69 -12.27 0.48
C ARG A 164 24.13 -12.33 0.97
N ALA A 165 24.63 -11.31 1.68
CA ALA A 165 25.96 -11.33 2.26
C ALA A 165 26.08 -12.24 3.49
N TRP A 166 24.96 -12.71 4.06
CA TRP A 166 24.97 -13.62 5.22
C TRP A 166 25.35 -15.07 4.87
N GLY A 167 25.19 -15.46 3.60
CA GLY A 167 25.60 -16.79 3.11
C GLY A 167 27.07 -16.83 2.68
N SER A 168 27.77 -17.93 2.97
CA SER A 168 29.16 -18.14 2.55
C SER A 168 29.26 -18.82 1.19
N THR A 169 28.27 -19.64 0.82
CA THR A 169 28.17 -20.35 -0.46
C THR A 169 27.00 -19.84 -1.32
N ASP A 170 27.03 -20.05 -2.64
CA ASP A 170 25.92 -19.64 -3.53
C ASP A 170 24.57 -20.24 -3.12
N ALA A 171 24.58 -21.46 -2.58
CA ALA A 171 23.39 -22.12 -2.05
C ALA A 171 22.84 -21.39 -0.82
N GLU A 172 23.70 -21.04 0.15
CA GLU A 172 23.30 -20.28 1.34
C GLU A 172 22.83 -18.86 0.99
N ARG A 173 23.48 -18.18 0.04
CA ARG A 173 23.06 -16.86 -0.43
C ARG A 173 21.68 -16.91 -1.09
N SER A 174 21.42 -17.95 -1.87
CA SER A 174 20.13 -18.18 -2.52
C SER A 174 19.04 -18.51 -1.51
N ALA A 175 19.34 -19.33 -0.51
CA ALA A 175 18.43 -19.63 0.60
C ALA A 175 18.10 -18.37 1.43
N ALA A 176 19.10 -17.56 1.78
CA ALA A 176 18.90 -16.32 2.53
C ALA A 176 18.01 -15.33 1.75
N GLU A 177 18.24 -15.17 0.44
CA GLU A 177 17.38 -14.34 -0.40
C GLU A 177 15.95 -14.90 -0.51
N PHE A 178 15.82 -16.21 -0.65
CA PHE A 178 14.51 -16.88 -0.66
C PHE A 178 13.74 -16.61 0.64
N ASP A 179 14.39 -16.73 1.80
CA ASP A 179 13.77 -16.48 3.10
C ASP A 179 13.37 -15.01 3.27
N ALA A 180 14.24 -14.08 2.87
CA ALA A 180 13.94 -12.65 2.92
C ALA A 180 12.80 -12.23 1.99
N ARG A 181 12.62 -12.89 0.84
CA ARG A 181 11.45 -12.66 -0.03
C ARG A 181 10.20 -13.33 0.53
N SER A 182 10.34 -14.54 1.06
CA SER A 182 9.23 -15.33 1.62
C SER A 182 8.59 -14.62 2.80
N ILE A 183 9.37 -14.08 3.75
CA ILE A 183 8.82 -13.43 4.95
C ILE A 183 7.85 -12.28 4.61
N HIS A 184 8.07 -11.59 3.48
CA HIS A 184 7.24 -10.47 3.01
C HIS A 184 6.10 -10.87 2.06
N THR A 185 6.00 -12.15 1.68
CA THR A 185 5.03 -12.66 0.71
C THR A 185 4.26 -13.84 1.29
N THR A 186 4.70 -15.08 1.05
CA THR A 186 4.02 -16.30 1.53
C THR A 186 4.25 -16.60 3.01
N TRP A 187 5.20 -15.89 3.63
CA TRP A 187 5.74 -16.05 4.98
C TRP A 187 6.47 -17.38 5.22
N GLY A 188 6.00 -18.47 4.60
CA GLY A 188 6.67 -19.76 4.58
C GLY A 188 6.09 -20.66 3.48
N HIS A 189 6.19 -21.97 3.68
CA HIS A 189 5.61 -22.95 2.76
C HIS A 189 4.07 -22.89 2.72
N ARG A 190 3.47 -23.58 1.76
CA ARG A 190 2.03 -23.55 1.46
C ARG A 190 1.16 -23.77 2.69
N SER A 191 1.53 -24.68 3.59
CA SER A 191 0.77 -24.92 4.81
C SER A 191 0.71 -23.68 5.71
N GLY A 192 1.81 -22.95 5.88
CA GLY A 192 1.86 -21.70 6.65
C GLY A 192 1.17 -20.54 5.94
N SER A 193 1.42 -20.38 4.63
CA SER A 193 0.81 -19.34 3.79
C SER A 193 -0.71 -19.48 3.73
N GLU A 194 -1.20 -20.67 3.42
CA GLU A 194 -2.61 -20.92 3.11
C GLU A 194 -3.42 -21.29 4.36
N SER A 195 -3.11 -22.44 4.96
CA SER A 195 -3.87 -22.97 6.10
C SER A 195 -3.53 -22.26 7.41
N GLY A 196 -2.26 -21.87 7.59
CA GLY A 196 -1.80 -21.07 8.72
C GLY A 196 -2.16 -19.59 8.60
N GLY A 197 -2.56 -19.16 7.40
CA GLY A 197 -3.07 -17.81 7.18
C GLY A 197 -2.00 -16.71 7.22
N LEU A 198 -0.74 -17.06 6.97
CA LEU A 198 0.37 -16.11 7.04
C LEU A 198 0.71 -15.45 5.71
N ARG A 199 -0.01 -15.80 4.63
CA ARG A 199 0.07 -15.08 3.35
C ARG A 199 -0.08 -13.57 3.55
N ASP A 200 0.78 -12.82 2.88
CA ASP A 200 0.81 -11.36 2.87
C ASP A 200 0.90 -10.73 4.29
N TYR A 201 1.26 -11.50 5.34
CA TYR A 201 1.24 -11.03 6.73
C TYR A 201 2.20 -9.85 6.97
N ALA A 202 3.43 -9.97 6.49
CA ALA A 202 4.42 -8.90 6.59
C ALA A 202 4.56 -8.10 5.28
N ASN A 203 3.45 -7.94 4.55
CA ASN A 203 3.42 -7.22 3.28
C ASN A 203 3.98 -5.80 3.41
N ARG A 204 4.58 -5.30 2.32
CA ARG A 204 5.18 -3.97 2.24
C ARG A 204 4.79 -3.29 0.93
N GLU A 205 4.60 -1.98 0.98
CA GLU A 205 4.46 -1.14 -0.22
C GLU A 205 5.83 -0.73 -0.76
N TRP A 206 6.66 -1.74 -1.05
CA TRP A 206 8.02 -1.56 -1.56
C TRP A 206 8.08 -1.57 -3.08
N PRO A 207 8.86 -0.68 -3.71
CA PRO A 207 9.14 -0.76 -5.13
C PRO A 207 9.73 -2.12 -5.51
N GLY A 208 9.39 -2.61 -6.69
CA GLY A 208 9.73 -3.97 -7.12
C GLY A 208 8.78 -5.01 -6.54
N LEU A 209 8.53 -5.03 -5.23
CA LEU A 209 7.51 -5.93 -4.65
C LEU A 209 6.10 -5.56 -5.14
N ILE A 210 5.77 -4.27 -5.20
CA ILE A 210 4.51 -3.82 -5.78
C ILE A 210 4.41 -4.19 -7.25
N ARG A 211 5.44 -3.91 -8.06
CA ARG A 211 5.43 -4.22 -9.50
C ARG A 211 5.39 -5.72 -9.80
N ASP A 212 6.32 -6.47 -9.23
CA ASP A 212 6.63 -7.84 -9.66
C ASP A 212 5.73 -8.88 -8.97
N PHE A 213 5.16 -8.56 -7.80
CA PHE A 213 4.28 -9.45 -7.06
C PHE A 213 2.83 -8.93 -6.99
N CYS A 214 2.61 -7.74 -6.44
CA CYS A 214 1.24 -7.26 -6.21
C CYS A 214 0.50 -6.92 -7.52
N ALA A 215 1.13 -6.13 -8.40
CA ALA A 215 0.55 -5.71 -9.67
C ALA A 215 0.44 -6.88 -10.66
N ALA A 216 1.38 -7.83 -10.63
CA ALA A 216 1.30 -9.06 -11.39
C ALA A 216 0.05 -9.88 -10.99
N ARG A 217 -0.17 -10.10 -9.68
CA ARG A 217 -1.36 -10.81 -9.19
C ARG A 217 -2.66 -10.10 -9.61
N TRP A 218 -2.76 -8.78 -9.39
CA TRP A 218 -3.95 -8.02 -9.78
C TRP A 218 -4.17 -8.01 -11.30
N THR A 219 -3.11 -7.97 -12.10
CA THR A 219 -3.22 -8.04 -13.56
C THR A 219 -3.79 -9.37 -14.03
N LEU A 220 -3.34 -10.49 -13.44
CA LEU A 220 -3.87 -11.81 -13.73
C LEU A 220 -5.35 -11.93 -13.34
N CYS A 221 -5.72 -11.47 -12.14
CA CYS A 221 -7.11 -11.49 -11.66
C CYS A 221 -8.03 -10.65 -12.56
N LEU A 222 -7.68 -9.38 -12.79
CA LEU A 222 -8.49 -8.47 -13.60
C LEU A 222 -8.58 -8.92 -15.06
N GLY A 223 -7.54 -9.55 -15.61
CA GLY A 223 -7.58 -10.15 -16.96
C GLY A 223 -8.51 -11.36 -17.06
N SER A 224 -8.53 -12.21 -16.03
CA SER A 224 -9.46 -13.34 -15.92
C SER A 224 -10.92 -12.84 -15.85
N LEU A 225 -11.17 -11.80 -15.06
CA LEU A 225 -12.48 -11.15 -14.96
C LEU A 225 -12.89 -10.47 -16.27
N ASP A 226 -11.99 -9.77 -16.96
CA ASP A 226 -12.26 -9.17 -18.28
C ASP A 226 -12.73 -10.23 -19.28
N THR A 227 -11.99 -11.35 -19.35
CA THR A 227 -12.30 -12.47 -20.24
C THR A 227 -13.63 -13.12 -19.89
N ALA A 228 -13.90 -13.31 -18.60
CA ALA A 228 -15.17 -13.84 -18.12
C ALA A 228 -16.34 -12.94 -18.54
N LEU A 229 -16.19 -11.63 -18.36
CA LEU A 229 -17.21 -10.65 -18.70
C LEU A 229 -17.43 -10.54 -20.21
N ALA A 230 -16.36 -10.59 -21.01
CA ALA A 230 -16.44 -10.51 -22.48
C ALA A 230 -17.01 -11.79 -23.13
N THR A 231 -16.82 -12.96 -22.51
CA THR A 231 -17.21 -14.25 -23.11
C THR A 231 -18.41 -14.91 -22.43
N GLY A 232 -18.86 -14.42 -21.28
CA GLY A 232 -19.92 -15.03 -20.47
C GLY A 232 -19.51 -16.33 -19.76
N ARG A 233 -18.22 -16.71 -19.82
CA ARG A 233 -17.68 -17.90 -19.13
C ARG A 233 -17.20 -17.53 -17.72
N PRO A 234 -17.17 -18.48 -16.77
CA PRO A 234 -16.63 -18.20 -15.44
C PRO A 234 -15.13 -17.83 -15.50
N PRO A 235 -14.65 -16.97 -14.59
CA PRO A 235 -13.23 -16.65 -14.50
C PRO A 235 -12.42 -17.90 -14.14
N ALA A 236 -11.20 -18.00 -14.66
CA ALA A 236 -10.29 -19.09 -14.35
C ALA A 236 -9.92 -19.08 -12.86
N ALA A 237 -9.87 -20.27 -12.24
CA ALA A 237 -9.31 -20.45 -10.91
C ALA A 237 -7.80 -20.19 -10.96
N ILE A 238 -7.28 -19.49 -9.96
CA ILE A 238 -5.86 -19.15 -9.84
C ILE A 238 -5.37 -19.74 -8.53
N ASP A 239 -4.32 -20.55 -8.61
CA ASP A 239 -3.53 -20.92 -7.45
C ASP A 239 -2.58 -19.76 -7.14
N TRP A 240 -2.75 -19.14 -5.97
CA TRP A 240 -2.04 -17.91 -5.59
C TRP A 240 -0.76 -18.16 -4.79
N PHE A 241 -0.41 -19.41 -4.52
CA PHE A 241 0.83 -19.79 -3.85
C PHE A 241 1.96 -20.04 -4.85
#